data_AF-A0A937C3J3-F1
#
_entry.id   AF-A0A937C3J3-F1
#
_cell.length_a   1.000
_cell.length_b   1.000
_cell.length_c   1.000
_cell.angle_alpha   90.00
_cell.angle_beta   90.00
_cell.angle_gamma   90.00
#
_symmetry.space_group_name_H-M   'P 1'
#
loop_
_entity.id
_entity.type
_entity.pdbx_description
1 polymer ?
#
loop_
_entity_poly.entity_id
_entity_poly.type
_entity_poly.pdbx_seq_one_letter_code
_entity_poly.pdbx_strand_id
1 'polypeptide(L)'
;MLKKYLPYILLVAAALLLFFIKKKQRGHEPVKPATEQTDTHITVPAVVPGEEKQEAIEGFNRNTTNLIFSKHARCRMECRNIDESEVREILLKGRVNPKKIQRDKRGMTYPVEGITHDNQHVRIVFAPKDDGLVVVTVIDLDTDWSCDCK
;
A
#
# COMPACT_ATOMS: atom_id res chain seq x y z
N MET A 1 -24.42 -29.52 -39.01
CA MET A 1 -25.16 -29.08 -37.81
C MET A 1 -24.31 -28.32 -36.77
N LEU A 2 -22.97 -28.43 -36.82
CA LEU A 2 -22.04 -27.78 -35.86
C LEU A 2 -22.07 -26.24 -35.87
N LYS A 3 -22.36 -25.60 -37.02
CA LYS A 3 -22.40 -24.13 -37.17
C LYS A 3 -23.49 -23.44 -36.33
N LYS A 4 -24.59 -24.14 -36.00
CA LYS A 4 -25.66 -23.61 -35.13
C LYS A 4 -25.24 -23.57 -33.65
N TYR A 5 -24.29 -24.42 -33.27
CA TYR A 5 -23.79 -24.52 -31.89
C TYR A 5 -22.52 -23.69 -31.66
N LEU A 6 -21.87 -23.22 -32.73
CA LEU A 6 -20.68 -22.37 -32.68
C LEU A 6 -20.78 -21.18 -31.71
N PRO A 7 -21.86 -20.38 -31.68
CA PRO A 7 -21.96 -19.25 -30.73
C PRO A 7 -22.09 -19.73 -29.27
N TYR A 8 -22.78 -20.84 -29.02
CA TYR A 8 -22.94 -21.40 -27.69
C TYR A 8 -21.64 -22.03 -27.17
N ILE A 9 -20.87 -22.69 -28.04
CA ILE A 9 -19.55 -23.24 -27.72
C ILE A 9 -18.58 -22.11 -27.36
N LEU A 10 -18.61 -20.99 -28.09
CA LEU A 10 -17.81 -19.80 -27.78
C LEU A 10 -18.18 -19.19 -26.42
N LEU A 11 -19.46 -19.11 -26.09
CA LEU A 11 -19.91 -18.62 -24.78
C LEU A 11 -19.46 -19.52 -23.64
N VAL A 12 -19.59 -20.84 -23.79
CA VAL A 12 -19.12 -21.80 -22.78
C VAL A 12 -17.60 -21.71 -22.62
N ALA A 13 -16.85 -21.61 -23.72
CA ALA A 13 -15.41 -21.44 -23.68
C ALA A 13 -14.99 -20.14 -22.97
N ALA A 14 -15.68 -19.03 -23.22
CA ALA A 14 -15.44 -17.76 -22.54
C ALA A 14 -15.74 -17.84 -21.03
N ALA A 15 -16.84 -18.49 -20.65
CA ALA A 15 -17.18 -18.69 -19.24
C ALA A 15 -16.13 -19.56 -18.52
N LEU A 16 -15.65 -20.63 -19.16
CA LEU A 16 -14.58 -21.48 -18.63
C LEU A 16 -13.25 -20.72 -18.50
N LEU A 17 -12.92 -19.87 -19.48
CA LEU A 17 -11.74 -19.01 -19.44
C LEU A 17 -11.81 -18.03 -18.25
N LEU A 18 -12.93 -17.33 -18.08
CA LEU A 18 -13.14 -16.41 -16.95
C LEU A 18 -13.10 -17.13 -15.59
N PHE A 19 -13.68 -18.33 -15.51
CA PHE A 19 -13.60 -19.16 -14.30
C PHE A 19 -12.16 -19.59 -14.00
N PHE A 20 -11.40 -19.97 -15.02
CA PHE A 20 -9.99 -20.34 -14.90
C PHE A 20 -9.14 -19.15 -14.42
N ILE A 21 -9.32 -17.97 -15.02
CA ILE A 21 -8.67 -16.73 -14.61
C ILE A 21 -9.01 -16.41 -13.16
N LYS A 22 -10.30 -16.43 -12.77
CA LYS A 22 -10.73 -16.19 -11.37
C LYS A 22 -10.10 -17.17 -10.39
N LYS A 23 -9.95 -18.45 -10.76
CA LYS A 23 -9.36 -19.47 -9.89
C LYS A 23 -7.84 -19.36 -9.79
N LYS A 24 -7.16 -18.89 -10.84
CA LYS A 24 -5.69 -18.81 -10.92
C LYS A 24 -5.12 -17.43 -10.57
N GLN A 25 -5.92 -16.36 -10.63
CA GLN A 25 -5.54 -15.00 -10.19
C GLN A 25 -5.80 -14.75 -8.70
N ARG A 26 -6.47 -15.65 -7.98
CA ARG A 26 -6.38 -15.65 -6.52
C ARG A 26 -4.94 -16.03 -6.17
N GLY A 27 -4.10 -15.02 -5.97
CA GLY A 27 -2.82 -15.17 -5.31
C GLY A 27 -3.02 -15.98 -4.03
N HIS A 28 -2.03 -16.81 -3.69
CA HIS A 28 -2.00 -17.45 -2.39
C HIS A 28 -2.22 -16.36 -1.34
N GLU A 29 -3.27 -16.49 -0.53
CA GLU A 29 -3.21 -15.86 0.79
C GLU A 29 -1.89 -16.32 1.40
N PRO A 30 -1.05 -15.41 1.92
CA PRO A 30 0.15 -15.82 2.62
C PRO A 30 -0.29 -16.77 3.74
N VAL A 31 0.06 -18.05 3.59
CA VAL A 31 -0.04 -19.03 4.65
C VAL A 31 0.77 -18.46 5.79
N LYS A 32 0.08 -18.02 6.85
CA LYS A 32 0.74 -17.63 8.10
C LYS A 32 1.56 -18.85 8.55
N PRO A 33 2.89 -18.76 8.68
CA PRO A 33 3.70 -19.92 8.99
C PRO A 33 3.28 -20.48 10.36
N ALA A 34 2.99 -21.78 10.38
CA ALA A 34 2.77 -22.54 11.59
C ALA A 34 4.08 -22.55 12.39
N THR A 35 4.02 -22.05 13.62
CA THR A 35 5.15 -21.98 14.54
C THR A 35 5.49 -23.40 15.02
N GLU A 36 6.59 -23.98 14.53
CA GLU A 36 7.23 -25.13 15.17
C GLU A 36 7.81 -24.68 16.51
N GLN A 37 7.27 -25.24 17.59
CA GLN A 37 7.71 -24.99 18.96
C GLN A 37 8.97 -25.81 19.23
N THR A 38 10.13 -25.15 19.36
CA THR A 38 11.30 -25.75 19.99
C THR A 38 11.38 -25.28 21.44
N ASP A 39 11.42 -26.26 22.33
CA ASP A 39 11.19 -26.20 23.76
C ASP A 39 12.38 -25.54 24.50
N THR A 40 12.44 -24.21 24.50
CA THR A 40 13.29 -23.46 25.43
C THR A 40 12.46 -22.35 26.08
N HIS A 41 12.04 -22.63 27.31
CA HIS A 41 11.22 -21.78 28.15
C HIS A 41 11.93 -20.46 28.49
N ILE A 42 11.64 -19.41 27.70
CA ILE A 42 11.79 -18.01 28.12
C ILE A 42 10.39 -17.48 28.36
N THR A 43 10.05 -17.23 29.62
CA THR A 43 8.78 -16.65 30.04
C THR A 43 8.68 -15.21 29.54
N VAL A 44 8.01 -15.01 28.40
CA VAL A 44 7.60 -13.69 27.91
C VAL A 44 6.11 -13.55 28.19
N PRO A 45 5.62 -12.41 28.74
CA PRO A 45 4.21 -12.22 28.99
C PRO A 45 3.39 -12.44 27.70
N ALA A 46 2.31 -13.22 27.83
CA ALA A 46 1.43 -13.56 26.72
C ALA A 46 0.86 -12.28 26.10
N VAL A 47 1.33 -11.94 24.91
CA VAL A 47 0.74 -10.91 24.05
C VAL A 47 -0.61 -11.46 23.59
N VAL A 48 -1.67 -10.98 24.22
CA VAL A 48 -3.05 -11.13 23.77
C VAL A 48 -3.08 -10.73 22.28
N PRO A 49 -3.70 -11.52 21.38
CA PRO A 49 -3.87 -11.14 19.98
C PRO A 49 -4.96 -10.07 19.91
N GLY A 50 -4.63 -8.88 20.40
CA GLY A 50 -5.49 -7.72 20.46
C GLY A 50 -4.76 -6.58 19.78
N GLU A 51 -5.32 -6.13 18.66
CA GLU A 51 -5.08 -4.84 18.02
C GLU A 51 -3.60 -4.50 17.80
N GLU A 52 -3.14 -4.58 16.55
CA GLU A 52 -1.92 -3.92 16.12
C GLU A 52 -2.06 -2.41 16.39
N LYS A 53 -1.77 -1.96 17.62
CA LYS A 53 -1.58 -0.56 17.93
C LYS A 53 -0.40 -0.14 17.07
N GLN A 54 -0.70 0.59 16.00
CA GLN A 54 0.31 1.32 15.24
C GLN A 54 1.13 2.08 16.26
N GLU A 55 2.38 1.65 16.47
CA GLU A 55 3.27 2.30 17.42
C GLU A 55 3.33 3.78 17.03
N ALA A 56 2.88 4.65 17.93
CA ALA A 56 2.87 6.08 17.69
C ALA A 56 4.33 6.52 17.56
N ILE A 57 4.77 6.77 16.32
CA ILE A 57 6.13 7.22 16.07
C ILE A 57 6.25 8.65 16.60
N GLU A 58 7.16 8.81 17.54
CA GLU A 58 7.44 10.10 18.17
C GLU A 58 7.75 11.16 17.10
N GLY A 59 6.96 12.24 17.08
CA GLY A 59 7.11 13.34 16.13
C GLY A 59 6.41 13.16 14.77
N PHE A 60 5.62 12.10 14.56
CA PHE A 60 4.78 11.94 13.36
C PHE A 60 3.28 12.01 13.70
N ASN A 61 2.70 13.20 13.54
CA ASN A 61 1.26 13.40 13.70
C ASN A 61 0.54 13.10 12.37
N ARG A 62 -0.37 12.11 12.39
CA ARG A 62 -1.17 11.68 11.22
C ARG A 62 -2.40 12.56 10.94
N ASN A 63 -2.42 13.80 11.41
CA ASN A 63 -3.53 14.71 11.17
C ASN A 63 -3.70 15.01 9.68
N THR A 64 -4.86 14.67 9.12
CA THR A 64 -5.23 14.88 7.72
C THR A 64 -5.77 16.28 7.41
N THR A 65 -6.00 17.14 8.41
CA THR A 65 -6.68 18.44 8.23
C THR A 65 -5.90 19.40 7.33
N ASN A 66 -4.56 19.37 7.38
CA ASN A 66 -3.73 20.28 6.59
C ASN A 66 -2.62 19.51 5.86
N LEU A 67 -2.96 19.02 4.66
CA LEU A 67 -2.03 18.34 3.75
C LEU A 67 -1.59 19.28 2.64
N ILE A 68 -0.28 19.48 2.54
CA ILE A 68 0.33 20.36 1.55
C ILE A 68 1.09 19.51 0.55
N PHE A 69 0.70 19.55 -0.72
CA PHE A 69 1.32 18.73 -1.77
C PHE A 69 2.44 19.51 -2.47
N SER A 70 3.65 18.95 -2.48
CA SER A 70 4.76 19.50 -3.26
C SER A 70 4.45 19.42 -4.77
N LYS A 71 5.12 20.24 -5.58
CA LYS A 71 5.01 20.17 -7.05
C LYS A 71 5.39 18.77 -7.58
N HIS A 72 6.44 18.20 -7.00
CA HIS A 72 6.90 16.86 -7.38
C HIS A 72 5.90 15.77 -7.00
N ALA A 73 5.27 15.87 -5.82
CA ALA A 73 4.23 14.95 -5.39
C ALA A 73 3.03 14.99 -6.35
N ARG A 74 2.55 16.19 -6.72
CA ARG A 74 1.43 16.33 -7.68
C ARG A 74 1.75 15.71 -9.04
N CYS A 75 2.94 15.99 -9.59
CA CYS A 75 3.35 15.38 -10.86
C CYS A 75 3.39 13.84 -10.76
N ARG A 76 3.90 13.29 -9.66
CA ARG A 76 3.97 11.84 -9.47
C ARG A 76 2.62 11.19 -9.23
N MET A 77 1.70 11.88 -8.56
CA MET A 77 0.31 11.48 -8.37
C MET A 77 -0.39 11.36 -9.73
N GLU A 78 -0.33 12.40 -10.55
CA GLU A 78 -0.92 12.41 -11.90
C GLU A 78 -0.31 11.34 -12.80
N CYS A 79 1.02 11.19 -12.81
CA CYS A 79 1.69 10.21 -13.67
C CYS A 79 1.42 8.74 -13.28
N ARG A 80 1.16 8.47 -11.99
CA ARG A 80 0.95 7.10 -11.46
C ARG A 80 -0.53 6.77 -11.22
N ASN A 81 -1.43 7.67 -11.59
CA ASN A 81 -2.86 7.57 -11.27
C ASN A 81 -3.12 7.36 -9.77
N ILE A 82 -2.39 8.09 -8.92
CA ILE A 82 -2.61 8.07 -7.47
C ILE A 82 -3.31 9.37 -7.07
N ASP A 83 -4.49 9.25 -6.51
CA ASP A 83 -5.33 10.38 -6.12
C ASP A 83 -5.12 10.80 -4.65
N GLU A 84 -5.73 11.93 -4.28
CA GLU A 84 -5.58 12.51 -2.95
C GLU A 84 -6.28 11.69 -1.84
N SER A 85 -7.32 10.93 -2.19
CA SER A 85 -8.04 10.06 -1.26
C SER A 85 -7.19 8.87 -0.85
N GLU A 86 -6.42 8.31 -1.79
CA GLU A 86 -5.42 7.28 -1.54
C GLU A 86 -4.31 7.79 -0.65
N VAL A 87 -3.84 9.02 -0.87
CA VAL A 87 -2.83 9.63 0.00
C VAL A 87 -3.30 9.73 1.45
N ARG A 88 -4.54 10.17 1.66
CA ARG A 88 -5.15 10.25 2.99
C ARG A 88 -5.38 8.87 3.60
N GLU A 89 -5.80 7.91 2.79
CA GLU A 89 -5.98 6.53 3.24
C GLU A 89 -4.68 5.95 3.79
N ILE A 90 -3.58 6.11 3.05
CA ILE A 90 -2.28 5.60 3.45
C ILE A 90 -1.75 6.35 4.67
N LEU A 91 -2.01 7.65 4.81
CA LEU A 91 -1.66 8.40 6.02
C LEU A 91 -2.32 7.81 7.28
N LEU A 92 -3.59 7.37 7.17
CA LEU A 92 -4.36 6.84 8.29
C LEU A 92 -4.05 5.36 8.56
N LYS A 93 -4.12 4.52 7.53
CA LYS A 93 -4.06 3.05 7.66
C LYS A 93 -2.66 2.48 7.41
N GLY A 94 -1.81 3.21 6.70
CA GLY A 94 -0.50 2.74 6.29
C GLY A 94 0.46 2.55 7.46
N ARG A 95 1.51 1.76 7.21
CA ARG A 95 2.58 1.46 8.17
C ARG A 95 3.79 2.30 7.82
N VAL A 96 4.34 2.99 8.81
CA VAL A 96 5.59 3.74 8.59
C VAL A 96 6.73 2.75 8.45
N ASN A 97 7.63 2.98 7.49
CA ASN A 97 8.84 2.19 7.33
C ASN A 97 10.00 2.84 8.10
N PRO A 98 10.32 2.38 9.33
CA PRO A 98 11.33 3.03 10.18
C PRO A 98 12.73 2.99 9.57
N LYS A 99 13.02 1.98 8.74
CA LYS A 99 14.33 1.84 8.07
C LYS A 99 14.60 2.92 7.04
N LYS A 100 13.55 3.59 6.57
CA LYS A 100 13.63 4.63 5.54
C LYS A 100 13.34 6.04 6.06
N ILE A 101 13.15 6.21 7.37
CA ILE A 101 13.05 7.55 7.97
C ILE A 101 14.38 8.27 7.75
N GLN A 102 14.31 9.45 7.15
CA GLN A 102 15.50 10.29 6.94
C GLN A 102 15.40 11.55 7.79
N ARG A 103 16.52 11.88 8.45
CA ARG A 103 16.74 13.13 9.17
C ARG A 103 17.78 13.94 8.41
N ASP A 104 17.38 15.09 7.89
CA ASP A 104 18.30 16.01 7.23
C ASP A 104 18.20 17.43 7.84
N LYS A 105 18.94 18.39 7.26
CA LYS A 105 18.89 19.80 7.68
C LYS A 105 17.53 20.45 7.41
N ARG A 106 16.72 19.87 6.52
CA ARG A 106 15.39 20.35 6.16
C ARG A 106 14.31 19.75 7.07
N GLY A 107 14.59 18.68 7.81
CA GLY A 107 13.71 18.10 8.81
C GLY A 107 13.68 16.58 8.77
N MET A 108 12.61 16.02 9.36
CA MET A 108 12.35 14.58 9.35
C MET A 108 11.38 14.23 8.23
N THR A 109 11.61 13.08 7.58
CA THR A 109 10.69 12.52 6.59
C THR A 109 10.26 11.12 6.99
N TYR A 110 8.96 10.85 6.87
CA TYR A 110 8.31 9.62 7.29
C TYR A 110 7.71 8.93 6.07
N PRO A 111 8.34 7.87 5.56
CA PRO A 111 7.76 7.04 4.51
C PRO A 111 6.70 6.12 5.09
N VAL A 112 5.47 6.25 4.62
CA VAL A 112 4.34 5.41 5.00
C VAL A 112 3.98 4.54 3.81
N GLU A 113 3.89 3.24 4.04
CA GLU A 113 3.62 2.22 3.03
C GLU A 113 2.27 1.56 3.31
N GLY A 114 1.58 1.18 2.25
CA GLY A 114 0.33 0.43 2.37
C GLY A 114 -0.28 0.15 1.01
N ILE A 115 -1.38 -0.59 1.06
CA ILE A 115 -2.19 -0.91 -0.11
C ILE A 115 -3.40 0.04 -0.11
N THR A 116 -3.61 0.73 -1.21
CA THR A 116 -4.74 1.64 -1.45
C THR A 116 -6.02 0.86 -1.76
N HIS A 117 -7.16 1.54 -1.74
CA HIS A 117 -8.46 0.94 -2.05
C HIS A 117 -8.58 0.40 -3.49
N ASP A 118 -7.76 0.87 -4.43
CA ASP A 118 -7.68 0.36 -5.80
C ASP A 118 -6.64 -0.77 -5.98
N ASN A 119 -6.06 -1.22 -4.86
CA ASN A 119 -5.09 -2.31 -4.77
C ASN A 119 -3.72 -1.99 -5.38
N GLN A 120 -3.31 -0.72 -5.38
CA GLN A 120 -1.93 -0.32 -5.62
C GLN A 120 -1.10 -0.34 -4.32
N HIS A 121 0.13 -0.86 -4.38
CA HIS A 121 1.06 -0.82 -3.27
C HIS A 121 1.92 0.44 -3.35
N VAL A 122 1.66 1.39 -2.46
CA VAL A 122 2.28 2.73 -2.54
C VAL A 122 3.09 3.06 -1.30
N ARG A 123 4.12 3.88 -1.50
CA ARG A 123 4.88 4.56 -0.46
C ARG A 123 4.71 6.07 -0.61
N ILE A 124 4.29 6.71 0.46
CA ILE A 124 4.11 8.15 0.53
C ILE A 124 5.07 8.72 1.55
N VAL A 125 5.83 9.74 1.14
CA VAL A 125 6.79 10.40 2.03
C VAL A 125 6.19 11.67 2.57
N PHE A 126 5.94 11.69 3.88
CA PHE A 126 5.41 12.84 4.61
C PHE A 126 6.52 13.57 5.35
N ALA A 127 6.47 14.90 5.37
CA ALA A 127 7.37 15.74 6.13
C ALA A 127 6.54 16.70 7.00
N PRO A 128 6.52 16.55 8.33
CA PRO A 128 5.86 17.51 9.20
C PRO A 128 6.60 18.86 9.15
N LYS A 129 5.82 19.93 9.05
CA LYS A 129 6.24 21.33 9.07
C LYS A 129 5.33 22.12 10.01
N ASP A 130 5.74 23.33 10.36
CA ASP A 130 5.00 24.18 11.30
C ASP A 130 3.57 24.45 10.80
N ASP A 131 3.41 24.62 9.49
CA ASP A 131 2.13 24.93 8.85
C ASP A 131 1.29 23.71 8.47
N GLY A 132 1.76 22.47 8.67
CA GLY A 132 1.03 21.26 8.30
C GLY A 132 1.91 20.10 7.86
N LEU A 133 1.27 19.08 7.27
CA LEU A 133 1.95 17.87 6.81
C LEU A 133 2.20 17.95 5.30
N VAL A 134 3.47 18.03 4.91
CA VAL A 134 3.85 18.15 3.51
C VAL A 134 4.02 16.76 2.89
N VAL A 135 3.31 16.51 1.79
CA VAL A 135 3.52 15.33 0.94
C VAL A 135 4.67 15.64 -0.01
N VAL A 136 5.83 15.02 0.25
CA VAL A 136 7.06 15.27 -0.51
C VAL A 136 7.00 14.56 -1.85
N THR A 137 6.63 13.28 -1.84
CA THR A 137 6.57 12.44 -3.03
C THR A 137 5.66 11.23 -2.82
N VAL A 138 5.19 10.65 -3.92
CA VAL A 138 4.36 9.45 -3.98
C VAL A 138 5.04 8.45 -4.91
N ILE A 139 5.11 7.19 -4.50
CA ILE A 139 5.86 6.13 -5.18
C ILE A 139 4.98 4.88 -5.24
N ASP A 140 4.73 4.38 -6.43
CA ASP A 140 4.26 3.01 -6.65
C ASP A 140 5.45 2.05 -6.45
N LEU A 141 5.28 1.04 -5.60
CA LEU A 141 6.32 0.08 -5.25
C LEU A 141 6.34 -1.14 -6.18
N ASP A 142 5.27 -1.38 -6.91
CA ASP A 142 5.10 -2.56 -7.75
C ASP A 142 5.33 -2.23 -9.23
N THR A 143 5.08 -0.98 -9.64
CA THR A 143 5.21 -0.54 -11.04
C THR A 143 6.22 0.60 -11.18
N ASP A 144 7.13 0.49 -12.15
CA ASP A 144 8.00 1.59 -12.56
C ASP A 144 7.34 2.41 -13.68
N TRP A 145 7.09 3.68 -13.39
CA TRP A 145 6.42 4.61 -14.29
C TRP A 145 7.42 5.61 -14.86
N SER A 146 7.49 5.71 -16.19
CA SER A 146 8.35 6.69 -16.87
C SER A 146 7.74 8.10 -16.78
N CYS A 147 8.08 8.82 -15.70
CA CYS A 147 7.61 10.19 -15.45
C CYS A 147 8.75 11.21 -15.59
N ASP A 148 8.55 12.29 -16.36
CA ASP A 148 9.48 13.44 -16.39
C ASP A 148 9.04 14.52 -15.38
N CYS A 149 9.08 14.18 -14.08
CA CYS A 149 8.75 15.10 -13.00
C CYS A 149 9.99 15.87 -12.54
N LYS A 150 9.95 17.21 -12.64
CA LYS A 150 11.02 18.14 -12.25
C LYS A 150 10.77 18.80 -10.90
#